data_AF-A0A7W7CD92-F1
#
_entry.id   AF-A0A7W7CD92-F1
#
_cell.length_a   1.000
_cell.length_b   1.000
_cell.length_c   1.000
_cell.angle_alpha   90.00
_cell.angle_beta   90.00
_cell.angle_gamma   90.00
#
_symmetry.space_group_name_H-M   'P 1'
#
loop_
_entity.id
_entity.type
_entity.pdbx_description
1 polymer ?
#
loop_
_entity_poly.entity_id
_entity_poly.type
_entity_poly.pdbx_seq_one_letter_code
_entity_poly.pdbx_strand_id
1 'polypeptide(L)'
;MTYRYFAIVDTREFPLTDPLCVIRENADGEERCTLDGWIPSRHLAATRIYPILHRAEPVPEEYVRRYQEQLALERQFGEMERAAWVCSCAGSCRCRVFQHFAIIDAENTPHDPLTVAREWAGPLGETYEETYTAARRWEPADRLLRIRTGRDFHEAVPVAPEYAEWFIGLRASRQSA
;
A
#
# COMPACT_ATOMS: atom_id res chain seq x y z
N MET A 1 -4.95 -33.71 -10.86
CA MET A 1 -5.77 -33.38 -9.68
C MET A 1 -6.61 -32.17 -10.03
N THR A 2 -7.92 -32.20 -9.76
CA THR A 2 -8.83 -31.08 -10.06
C THR A 2 -9.01 -30.23 -8.81
N TYR A 3 -8.77 -28.93 -8.92
CA TYR A 3 -8.95 -27.96 -7.82
C TYR A 3 -10.26 -27.20 -7.96
N ARG A 4 -10.86 -26.84 -6.83
CA ARG A 4 -11.91 -25.81 -6.74
C ARG A 4 -11.30 -24.55 -6.18
N TYR A 5 -11.62 -23.40 -6.78
CA TYR A 5 -11.04 -22.11 -6.39
C TYR A 5 -12.09 -21.20 -5.75
N PHE A 6 -11.66 -20.48 -4.73
CA PHE A 6 -12.50 -19.58 -3.97
C PHE A 6 -11.77 -18.26 -3.71
N ALA A 7 -12.45 -17.14 -3.90
CA ALA A 7 -12.03 -15.84 -3.41
C ALA A 7 -12.65 -15.60 -2.03
N ILE A 8 -11.84 -15.24 -1.05
CA ILE A 8 -12.32 -14.81 0.26
C ILE A 8 -12.52 -13.31 0.20
N VAL A 9 -13.76 -12.86 0.32
CA VAL A 9 -14.13 -11.44 0.30
C VAL A 9 -14.65 -11.04 1.68
N ASP A 10 -14.37 -9.80 2.08
CA ASP A 10 -14.99 -9.19 3.24
C ASP A 10 -16.42 -8.81 2.91
N THR A 11 -17.37 -9.20 3.76
CA THR A 11 -18.80 -8.94 3.50
C THR A 11 -19.20 -7.48 3.65
N ARG A 12 -18.33 -6.63 4.22
CA ARG A 12 -18.61 -5.23 4.54
C ARG A 12 -17.91 -4.24 3.63
N GLU A 13 -16.70 -4.56 3.18
CA GLU A 13 -15.80 -3.55 2.62
C GLU A 13 -15.24 -3.87 1.24
N PHE A 14 -15.11 -5.15 0.86
CA PHE A 14 -14.34 -5.51 -0.34
C PHE A 14 -15.17 -6.29 -1.37
N PRO A 15 -15.40 -5.72 -2.58
CA PRO A 15 -16.01 -6.47 -3.68
C PRO A 15 -15.09 -7.57 -4.19
N LEU A 16 -15.62 -8.49 -5.00
CA LEU A 16 -14.85 -9.55 -5.67
C LEU A 16 -13.64 -9.06 -6.48
N THR A 17 -13.54 -7.77 -6.80
CA THR A 17 -12.38 -7.20 -7.49
C THR A 17 -11.16 -7.03 -6.59
N ASP A 18 -11.32 -7.15 -5.27
CA ASP A 18 -10.24 -7.01 -4.29
C ASP A 18 -10.39 -8.02 -3.16
N PRO A 19 -10.18 -9.33 -3.42
CA PRO A 19 -10.37 -10.35 -2.40
C PRO A 19 -9.24 -10.30 -1.37
N LEU A 20 -9.57 -10.60 -0.12
CA LEU A 20 -8.58 -10.75 0.96
C LEU A 20 -7.54 -11.83 0.65
N CYS A 21 -7.99 -12.92 0.02
CA CYS A 21 -7.09 -13.93 -0.57
C CYS A 21 -7.83 -14.86 -1.53
N VAL A 22 -7.06 -15.63 -2.30
CA VAL A 22 -7.56 -16.74 -3.12
C VAL A 22 -7.11 -18.07 -2.52
N ILE A 23 -8.04 -19.02 -2.47
CA ILE A 23 -7.84 -20.38 -1.93
C ILE A 23 -8.16 -21.40 -3.02
N ARG A 24 -7.43 -22.51 -3.04
CA ARG A 24 -7.79 -23.71 -3.80
C ARG A 24 -7.99 -24.89 -2.85
N GLU A 25 -8.92 -25.77 -3.17
CA GLU A 25 -9.26 -26.95 -2.37
C GLU A 25 -9.25 -28.19 -3.27
N ASN A 26 -8.68 -29.29 -2.78
CA ASN A 26 -8.71 -30.61 -3.40
C ASN A 26 -8.98 -31.69 -2.33
N ALA A 27 -8.79 -32.97 -2.68
CA ALA A 27 -8.99 -34.09 -1.75
C ALA A 27 -7.97 -34.13 -0.59
N ASP A 28 -6.80 -33.53 -0.77
CA ASP A 28 -5.70 -33.54 0.20
C ASP A 28 -5.74 -32.35 1.17
N GLY A 29 -6.52 -31.31 0.84
CA GLY A 29 -6.78 -30.18 1.72
C GLY A 29 -6.98 -28.86 0.98
N GLU A 30 -6.72 -27.78 1.71
CA GLU A 30 -6.86 -26.40 1.25
C GLU A 30 -5.50 -25.72 1.18
N GLU A 31 -5.29 -24.91 0.16
CA GLU A 31 -4.07 -24.11 -0.01
C GLU A 31 -4.44 -22.66 -0.31
N ARG A 32 -3.70 -21.72 0.27
CA ARG A 32 -3.86 -20.27 0.02
C ARG A 32 -2.79 -19.79 -0.96
N CYS A 33 -3.19 -18.93 -1.90
CA CYS A 33 -2.27 -18.25 -2.79
C CYS A 33 -1.55 -17.10 -2.07
N THR A 34 -0.23 -17.06 -2.16
CA THR A 34 0.64 -15.98 -1.65
C THR A 34 1.64 -15.54 -2.73
N LEU A 35 2.47 -14.54 -2.42
CA LEU A 35 3.56 -14.08 -3.28
C LEU A 35 4.61 -15.17 -3.58
N ASP A 36 4.69 -16.20 -2.73
CA ASP A 36 5.66 -17.30 -2.85
C ASP A 36 5.02 -18.59 -3.39
N GLY A 37 3.76 -18.51 -3.83
CA GLY A 37 3.01 -19.63 -4.40
C GLY A 37 1.89 -20.13 -3.48
N TRP A 38 1.59 -21.42 -3.57
CA TRP A 38 0.51 -22.05 -2.80
C TRP A 38 1.05 -22.65 -1.51
N ILE A 39 0.45 -22.27 -0.38
CA ILE A 39 0.82 -22.81 0.94
C ILE A 39 -0.38 -23.49 1.59
N PRO A 40 -0.19 -24.57 2.38
CA PRO A 40 -1.27 -25.20 3.13
C PRO A 40 -2.04 -24.19 3.99
N SER A 41 -3.36 -24.29 4.01
CA SER A 41 -4.25 -23.37 4.71
C SER A 41 -5.40 -24.12 5.38
N ARG A 42 -6.10 -23.44 6.29
CA ARG A 42 -7.36 -23.88 6.91
C ARG A 42 -8.43 -22.79 6.85
N HIS A 43 -8.27 -21.84 5.92
CA HIS A 43 -9.13 -20.65 5.86
C HIS A 43 -10.56 -20.96 5.37
N LEU A 44 -10.79 -21.94 4.47
CA LEU A 44 -12.17 -22.27 4.09
C LEU A 44 -12.86 -22.99 5.24
N ALA A 45 -12.17 -23.87 5.96
CA ALA A 45 -12.69 -24.44 7.20
C ALA A 45 -13.10 -23.36 8.21
N ALA A 46 -12.27 -22.32 8.41
CA ALA A 46 -12.58 -21.23 9.34
C ALA A 46 -13.73 -20.33 8.86
N THR A 47 -13.78 -19.97 7.58
CA THR A 47 -14.85 -19.13 7.00
C THR A 47 -16.20 -19.86 6.95
N ARG A 48 -16.21 -21.19 6.84
CA ARG A 48 -17.43 -22.01 7.02
C ARG A 48 -17.95 -21.98 8.46
N ILE A 49 -17.07 -21.79 9.45
CA ILE A 49 -17.43 -21.73 10.87
C ILE A 49 -17.85 -20.31 11.28
N TYR A 50 -17.23 -19.27 10.71
CA TYR A 50 -17.48 -17.86 11.06
C TYR A 50 -17.83 -17.00 9.82
N PRO A 51 -19.02 -17.19 9.21
CA PRO A 51 -19.43 -16.48 7.99
C PRO A 51 -19.76 -14.99 8.20
N ILE A 52 -19.63 -14.47 9.42
CA ILE A 52 -20.10 -13.12 9.78
C ILE A 52 -19.22 -12.04 9.13
N LEU A 53 -17.94 -12.31 8.93
CA LEU A 53 -16.97 -11.32 8.41
C LEU A 53 -16.54 -11.60 6.97
N HIS A 54 -16.52 -12.87 6.56
CA HIS A 54 -15.98 -13.24 5.26
C HIS A 54 -16.87 -14.26 4.54
N ARG A 55 -16.93 -14.13 3.21
CA ARG A 55 -17.63 -15.06 2.32
C ARG A 55 -16.64 -15.69 1.36
N ALA A 56 -16.77 -17.01 1.16
CA ALA A 56 -16.01 -17.73 0.16
C ALA A 56 -16.82 -17.80 -1.14
N GLU A 57 -16.35 -17.10 -2.17
CA GLU A 57 -16.98 -17.03 -3.48
C GLU A 57 -16.30 -17.97 -4.46
N PRO A 58 -17.01 -18.91 -5.10
CA PRO A 58 -16.40 -19.74 -6.14
C PRO A 58 -15.97 -18.85 -7.32
N VAL A 59 -14.74 -19.04 -7.80
CA VAL A 59 -14.18 -18.28 -8.92
C VAL A 59 -13.62 -19.21 -10.00
N PRO A 60 -13.62 -18.80 -11.28
CA PRO A 60 -13.01 -19.57 -12.35
C PRO A 60 -11.48 -19.54 -12.26
N GLU A 61 -10.80 -20.52 -12.85
CA GLU A 61 -9.33 -20.59 -12.85
C GLU A 61 -8.67 -19.36 -13.51
N GLU A 62 -9.33 -18.75 -14.50
CA GLU A 62 -8.85 -17.51 -15.13
C GLU A 62 -8.72 -16.35 -14.11
N TYR A 63 -9.65 -16.26 -13.15
CA TYR A 63 -9.59 -15.26 -12.09
C TYR A 63 -8.33 -15.44 -11.24
N VAL A 64 -7.99 -16.69 -10.92
CA VAL A 64 -6.83 -17.05 -10.11
C VAL A 64 -5.54 -16.67 -10.82
N ARG A 65 -5.47 -16.89 -12.13
CA ARG A 65 -4.32 -16.47 -12.94
C ARG A 65 -4.11 -14.96 -12.88
N ARG A 66 -5.18 -14.16 -13.05
CA ARG A 66 -5.10 -12.70 -12.96
C ARG A 66 -4.66 -12.24 -11.57
N TYR A 67 -5.19 -12.87 -10.53
CA TYR A 67 -4.78 -12.59 -9.15
C TYR A 67 -3.30 -12.92 -8.90
N GLN A 68 -2.78 -14.01 -9.46
CA GLN A 68 -1.36 -14.35 -9.38
C GLN A 68 -0.49 -13.37 -10.18
N GLU A 69 -0.94 -12.93 -11.35
CA GLU A 69 -0.27 -11.88 -12.13
C GLU A 69 -0.21 -10.57 -11.34
N GLN A 70 -1.29 -10.19 -10.65
CA GLN A 70 -1.31 -9.03 -9.75
C GLN A 70 -0.32 -9.18 -8.59
N LEU A 71 -0.32 -10.32 -7.89
CA LEU A 71 0.65 -10.60 -6.83
C LEU A 71 2.10 -10.56 -7.34
N ALA A 72 2.35 -11.04 -8.56
CA ALA A 72 3.68 -10.97 -9.17
C ALA A 72 4.08 -9.52 -9.49
N LEU A 73 3.13 -8.69 -9.95
CA LEU A 73 3.36 -7.25 -10.15
C LEU A 73 3.61 -6.55 -8.81
N GLU A 74 2.81 -6.81 -7.77
CA GLU A 74 3.02 -6.27 -6.43
C GLU A 74 4.39 -6.68 -5.86
N ARG A 75 4.82 -7.91 -6.09
CA ARG A 75 6.17 -8.37 -5.76
C ARG A 75 7.22 -7.59 -6.53
N GLN A 76 7.07 -7.46 -7.85
CA GLN A 76 8.03 -6.74 -8.69
C GLN A 76 8.11 -5.26 -8.31
N PHE A 77 6.98 -4.60 -8.07
CA PHE A 77 6.91 -3.23 -7.59
C PHE A 77 7.50 -3.12 -6.19
N GLY A 78 7.18 -4.02 -5.26
CA GLY A 78 7.76 -4.06 -3.92
C GLY A 78 9.27 -4.33 -3.93
N GLU A 79 9.77 -5.15 -4.86
CA GLU A 79 11.20 -5.42 -5.07
C GLU A 79 11.91 -4.25 -5.75
N MET A 80 11.29 -3.59 -6.74
CA MET A 80 11.79 -2.38 -7.39
C MET A 80 11.81 -1.20 -6.43
N GLU A 81 10.75 -1.04 -5.63
CA GLU A 81 10.74 -0.15 -4.49
C GLU A 81 11.91 -0.52 -3.60
N ARG A 82 11.98 -1.74 -3.02
CA ARG A 82 13.10 -2.23 -2.16
C ARG A 82 14.49 -1.96 -2.74
N ALA A 83 14.67 -2.13 -4.04
CA ALA A 83 15.91 -1.84 -4.75
C ALA A 83 16.20 -0.32 -4.83
N ALA A 84 15.18 0.51 -5.03
CA ALA A 84 15.27 1.96 -4.89
C ALA A 84 15.51 2.43 -3.43
N TRP A 85 15.23 1.58 -2.42
CA TRP A 85 15.60 1.83 -1.01
C TRP A 85 17.06 1.46 -0.68
N VAL A 86 17.83 0.92 -1.62
CA VAL A 86 19.25 0.63 -1.39
C VAL A 86 20.05 1.91 -1.55
N CYS A 87 20.26 2.59 -0.41
CA CYS A 87 21.21 3.68 -0.31
C CYS A 87 22.57 3.28 -0.90
N SER A 88 23.15 4.13 -1.76
CA SER A 88 24.46 3.94 -2.41
C SER A 88 25.65 3.86 -1.44
N CYS A 89 25.41 4.05 -0.15
CA CYS A 89 26.36 4.13 0.95
C CYS A 89 26.93 2.79 1.46
N ALA A 90 26.84 1.69 0.71
CA ALA A 90 27.47 0.40 1.05
C ALA A 90 27.21 -0.14 2.48
N GLY A 91 26.02 0.14 3.05
CA GLY A 91 25.53 -0.52 4.27
C GLY A 91 25.91 0.13 5.61
N SER A 92 26.49 1.33 5.65
CA SER A 92 26.85 1.99 6.92
C SER A 92 26.11 3.29 7.26
N CYS A 93 25.41 3.96 6.32
CA CYS A 93 24.60 5.14 6.70
C CYS A 93 23.14 4.79 6.95
N ARG A 94 22.60 5.39 8.01
CA ARG A 94 21.17 5.47 8.34
C ARG A 94 20.41 6.41 7.40
N CYS A 95 20.76 6.41 6.11
CA CYS A 95 20.11 7.30 5.16
C CYS A 95 18.72 6.73 4.89
N ARG A 96 17.71 7.41 5.45
CA ARG A 96 16.31 7.11 5.19
C ARG A 96 16.04 7.44 3.73
N VAL A 97 15.59 6.46 2.96
CA VAL A 97 14.99 6.72 1.65
C VAL A 97 13.56 7.17 1.91
N PHE A 98 13.18 8.31 1.35
CA PHE A 98 11.87 8.91 1.58
C PHE A 98 11.07 8.86 0.28
N GLN A 99 9.85 8.34 0.35
CA GLN A 99 8.85 8.58 -0.68
C GLN A 99 8.16 9.90 -0.36
N HIS A 100 8.05 10.80 -1.34
CA HIS A 100 7.45 12.11 -1.17
C HIS A 100 6.09 12.17 -1.87
N PHE A 101 5.16 12.88 -1.26
CA PHE A 101 3.80 13.04 -1.74
C PHE A 101 3.41 14.51 -1.69
N ALA A 102 2.78 15.00 -2.75
CA ALA A 102 2.02 16.23 -2.71
C ALA A 102 0.62 15.92 -2.17
N ILE A 103 0.21 16.63 -1.13
CA ILE A 103 -1.15 16.54 -0.58
C ILE A 103 -2.00 17.60 -1.25
N ILE A 104 -3.04 17.16 -1.95
CA ILE A 104 -3.92 18.00 -2.76
C ILE A 104 -5.39 17.81 -2.36
N ASP A 105 -6.25 18.72 -2.80
CA ASP A 105 -7.71 18.64 -2.63
C ASP A 105 -8.42 19.28 -3.84
N ALA A 106 -9.69 19.63 -3.71
CA ALA A 106 -10.46 20.24 -4.79
C ALA A 106 -9.98 21.65 -5.18
N GLU A 107 -9.30 22.37 -4.29
CA GLU A 107 -8.82 23.74 -4.49
C GLU A 107 -7.31 23.79 -4.78
N ASN A 108 -6.56 22.83 -4.24
CA ASN A 108 -5.12 22.71 -4.38
C ASN A 108 -4.75 21.68 -5.45
N THR A 109 -3.97 22.07 -6.45
CA THR A 109 -3.51 21.16 -7.52
C THR A 109 -2.09 20.64 -7.24
N PRO A 110 -1.58 19.65 -7.98
CA PRO A 110 -0.16 19.28 -7.92
C PRO A 110 0.82 20.39 -8.30
N HIS A 111 0.39 21.58 -8.75
CA HIS A 111 1.28 22.72 -8.94
C HIS A 111 1.21 23.75 -7.80
N ASP A 112 0.21 23.64 -6.93
CA ASP A 112 0.07 24.44 -5.71
C ASP A 112 -0.56 23.57 -4.60
N PRO A 113 0.18 22.57 -4.11
CA PRO A 113 -0.37 21.61 -3.16
C PRO A 113 -0.58 22.26 -1.80
N LEU A 114 -1.49 21.68 -1.01
CA LEU A 114 -1.76 22.15 0.35
C LEU A 114 -0.50 22.02 1.22
N THR A 115 0.16 20.86 1.12
CA THR A 115 1.46 20.57 1.74
C THR A 115 2.15 19.40 1.03
N VAL A 116 3.35 19.07 1.47
CA VAL A 116 4.05 17.85 1.10
C VAL A 116 4.19 16.94 2.31
N ALA A 117 4.07 15.64 2.09
CA ALA A 117 4.32 14.59 3.06
C ALA A 117 5.48 13.72 2.57
N ARG A 118 6.12 13.02 3.50
CA ARG A 118 7.09 11.98 3.18
C ARG A 118 6.92 10.80 4.10
N GLU A 119 7.20 9.61 3.60
CA GLU A 119 7.20 8.39 4.40
C GLU A 119 8.45 7.56 4.18
N TRP A 120 8.78 6.73 5.16
CA TRP A 120 9.87 5.78 5.08
C TRP A 120 9.56 4.52 5.91
N ALA A 121 10.15 3.40 5.49
CA ALA A 121 10.11 2.16 6.26
C ALA A 121 11.05 2.22 7.47
N GLY A 122 10.53 1.79 8.62
CA GLY A 122 11.25 1.58 9.85
C GLY A 122 12.00 0.24 9.90
N PRO A 123 12.90 0.05 10.88
CA PRO A 123 13.69 -1.16 11.03
C PRO A 123 12.88 -2.45 11.24
N LEU A 124 11.64 -2.38 11.73
CA LEU A 124 10.77 -3.56 11.95
C LEU A 124 9.63 -3.64 10.92
N GLY A 125 9.70 -2.86 9.84
CA GLY A 125 8.66 -2.82 8.79
C GLY A 125 7.49 -1.87 9.10
N GLU A 126 7.55 -1.11 10.19
CA GLU A 126 6.62 -0.01 10.46
C GLU A 126 6.77 1.11 9.42
N THR A 127 5.67 1.75 9.04
CA THR A 127 5.72 2.94 8.20
C THR A 127 5.72 4.17 9.08
N TYR A 128 6.72 5.02 8.89
CA TYR A 128 6.76 6.35 9.50
C TYR A 128 6.43 7.39 8.45
N GLU A 129 5.72 8.43 8.84
CA GLU A 129 5.41 9.56 7.97
C GLU A 129 5.65 10.90 8.68
N GLU A 130 5.99 11.91 7.89
CA GLU A 130 6.10 13.29 8.32
C GLU A 130 5.39 14.20 7.31
N THR A 131 4.82 15.30 7.79
CA THR A 131 4.25 16.35 6.96
C THR A 131 5.06 17.64 7.14
N TYR A 132 5.29 18.39 6.06
CA TYR A 132 5.93 19.69 6.16
C TYR A 132 4.94 20.72 6.68
N THR A 133 5.23 21.35 7.82
CA THR A 133 4.27 22.22 8.51
C THR A 133 4.48 23.70 8.19
N ALA A 134 3.51 24.54 8.58
CA ALA A 134 3.63 25.99 8.48
C ALA A 134 4.82 26.56 9.27
N ALA A 135 5.32 25.81 10.27
CA ALA A 135 6.52 26.15 11.05
C ALA A 135 7.84 25.81 10.34
N ARG A 136 7.79 25.49 9.03
CA ARG A 136 8.94 25.23 8.15
C ARG A 136 9.83 24.06 8.57
N ARG A 137 9.21 23.03 9.15
CA ARG A 137 9.89 21.81 9.54
C ARG A 137 9.01 20.60 9.25
N TRP A 138 9.68 19.46 9.08
CA TRP A 138 9.02 18.17 9.05
C TRP A 138 8.59 17.80 10.47
N GLU A 139 7.33 17.41 10.64
CA GLU A 139 6.80 16.89 11.90
C GLU A 139 6.13 15.54 11.68
N PRO A 140 6.23 14.60 12.64
CA PRO A 140 5.49 13.35 12.59
C PRO A 140 3.99 13.59 12.39
N ALA A 141 3.37 12.81 11.52
CA ALA A 141 1.96 12.94 11.17
C ALA A 141 1.29 11.57 11.00
N ASP A 142 -0.01 11.56 10.71
CA ASP A 142 -0.79 10.39 10.29
C ASP A 142 -1.65 10.66 9.04
N ARG A 143 -1.31 11.71 8.29
CA ARG A 143 -2.06 12.22 7.15
C ARG A 143 -2.08 11.24 5.98
N LEU A 144 -0.97 10.60 5.63
CA LEU A 144 -0.97 9.61 4.54
C LEU A 144 -1.79 8.39 4.92
N LEU A 145 -1.66 7.91 6.17
CA LEU A 145 -2.50 6.85 6.71
C LEU A 145 -3.99 7.22 6.64
N ARG A 146 -4.37 8.43 7.04
CA ARG A 146 -5.78 8.88 7.01
C ARG A 146 -6.33 8.98 5.59
N ILE A 147 -5.55 9.45 4.62
CA ILE A 147 -5.93 9.49 3.20
C ILE A 147 -6.16 8.05 2.69
N ARG A 148 -5.21 7.14 2.90
CA ARG A 148 -5.31 5.73 2.46
C ARG A 148 -6.50 4.98 3.05
N THR A 149 -6.86 5.32 4.29
CA THR A 149 -7.99 4.70 5.01
C THR A 149 -9.32 5.42 4.80
N GLY A 150 -9.38 6.44 3.93
CA GLY A 150 -10.59 7.21 3.64
C GLY A 150 -11.09 8.10 4.79
N ARG A 151 -10.25 8.37 5.80
CA ARG A 151 -10.54 9.26 6.94
C ARG A 151 -10.20 10.73 6.68
N ASP A 152 -9.57 11.00 5.54
CA ASP A 152 -9.28 12.33 5.05
C ASP A 152 -9.60 12.38 3.55
N PHE A 153 -10.23 13.46 3.09
CA PHE A 153 -10.73 13.60 1.71
C PHE A 153 -9.67 14.17 0.75
N HIS A 154 -8.47 14.41 1.24
CA HIS A 154 -7.34 14.81 0.40
C HIS A 154 -6.84 13.64 -0.44
N GLU A 155 -6.09 13.96 -1.48
CA GLU A 155 -5.36 12.99 -2.29
C GLU A 155 -3.85 13.14 -2.04
N ALA A 156 -3.15 12.00 -2.02
CA ALA A 156 -1.69 11.96 -1.90
C ALA A 156 -1.10 11.54 -3.24
N VAL A 157 -0.55 12.49 -3.98
CA VAL A 157 0.06 12.25 -5.30
C VAL A 157 1.56 12.04 -5.12
N PRO A 158 2.13 10.90 -5.55
CA PRO A 158 3.57 10.67 -5.50
C PRO A 158 4.34 11.73 -6.30
N VAL A 159 5.42 12.26 -5.73
CA VAL A 159 6.27 13.27 -6.37
C VAL A 159 7.75 12.94 -6.17
N ALA A 160 8.58 13.50 -7.05
CA ALA A 160 10.03 13.39 -6.91
C ALA A 160 10.53 14.20 -5.70
N PRO A 161 11.65 13.79 -5.06
CA PRO A 161 12.23 14.55 -3.93
C PRO A 161 12.49 16.03 -4.25
N GLU A 162 12.95 16.33 -5.47
CA GLU A 162 13.25 17.68 -5.96
C GLU A 162 12.00 18.56 -5.98
N TYR A 163 10.82 17.97 -6.22
CA TYR A 163 9.55 18.68 -6.14
C TYR A 163 9.24 19.10 -4.70
N ALA A 164 9.46 18.22 -3.73
CA ALA A 164 9.24 18.54 -2.32
C ALA A 164 10.17 19.67 -1.85
N GLU A 165 11.44 19.64 -2.28
CA GLU A 165 12.40 20.72 -2.01
C GLU A 165 11.97 22.05 -2.65
N TRP A 166 11.49 22.02 -3.90
CA TRP A 166 10.94 23.20 -4.57
C TRP A 166 9.76 23.79 -3.78
N PHE A 167 8.81 22.97 -3.34
CA PHE A 167 7.66 23.42 -2.56
C PHE A 167 8.08 24.05 -1.22
N ILE A 168 9.07 23.46 -0.54
CA ILE A 168 9.65 24.01 0.69
C ILE A 168 10.25 25.40 0.43
N GLY A 169 10.99 25.56 -0.67
CA GLY A 169 11.52 26.86 -1.11
C GLY A 169 10.41 27.88 -1.38
N LEU A 170 9.37 27.49 -2.12
CA LEU A 170 8.23 28.33 -2.45
C LEU A 170 7.50 28.84 -1.20
N ARG A 171 7.25 27.96 -0.22
CA ARG A 171 6.62 28.31 1.07
C ARG A 171 7.46 29.30 1.86
N ALA A 172 8.79 29.10 1.87
CA ALA A 172 9.70 30.01 2.56
C ALA A 172 9.66 31.43 1.98
N SER A 173 9.55 31.56 0.65
CA SER A 173 9.47 32.86 -0.04
C SER A 173 8.14 33.60 0.19
N ARG A 174 6.99 32.90 0.18
CA ARG A 174 5.66 33.53 0.29
C ARG A 174 5.38 34.22 1.64
N GLN A 175 6.06 33.81 2.71
CA GLN A 175 5.88 34.38 4.06
C GLN A 175 6.81 35.56 4.36
N SER A 176 7.79 35.83 3.49
CA SER A 176 8.74 36.95 3.63
C SER A 176 8.34 38.18 2.82
N ALA A 177 7.24 38.10 2.07
CA ALA A 177 6.61 39.19 1.32
C ALA A 177 5.41 39.73 2.10
#